data_AF-A0A6V7QSE0-F1
#
_entry.id   AF-A0A6V7QSE0-F1
#
_cell.length_a   1.000
_cell.length_b   1.000
_cell.length_c   1.000
_cell.angle_alpha   90.00
_cell.angle_beta   90.00
_cell.angle_gamma   90.00
#
_symmetry.space_group_name_H-M   'P 1'
#
loop_
_entity.id
_entity.type
_entity.pdbx_description
1 polymer ?
#
loop_
_entity_poly.entity_id
_entity_poly.type
_entity_poly.pdbx_seq_one_letter_code
_entity_poly.pdbx_strand_id
1 'polypeptide(L)'
;MSLRIKSVVDRFVKELQEALDADIQDRIMKEREMQSYIQEREREVAEREAAWKAELSRREIINLIIIVQAEIARQEARLKMERENLEKEKSVLMGTALSQDNQDGALEITVGGEKYRCLRFSKAKK
;
A
#
# COMPACT_ATOMS: atom_id res chain seq x y z
N MET A 1 -50.25 68.34 30.31
CA MET A 1 -50.51 67.02 29.71
C MET A 1 -50.24 65.94 30.74
N SER A 2 -51.16 65.00 30.89
CA SER A 2 -51.40 64.19 32.09
C SER A 2 -50.32 63.12 32.34
N LEU A 3 -49.75 63.08 33.55
CA LEU A 3 -48.78 62.08 34.04
C LEU A 3 -49.25 60.63 33.85
N ARG A 4 -50.57 60.41 33.72
CA ARG A 4 -51.18 59.09 33.45
C ARG A 4 -50.93 58.59 32.02
N ILE A 5 -50.88 59.47 31.03
CA ILE A 5 -50.63 59.06 29.64
C ILE A 5 -49.18 58.60 29.51
N LYS A 6 -48.25 59.32 30.15
CA LYS A 6 -46.83 58.96 30.16
C LYS A 6 -46.58 57.59 30.78
N SER A 7 -47.19 57.27 31.93
CA SER A 7 -46.98 55.96 32.57
C SER A 7 -47.53 54.78 31.76
N VAL A 8 -48.61 54.99 30.99
CA VAL A 8 -49.14 53.97 30.07
C VAL A 8 -48.17 53.76 28.90
N VAL A 9 -47.65 54.84 28.32
CA VAL A 9 -46.67 54.76 27.22
C VAL A 9 -45.38 54.10 27.68
N ASP A 10 -44.84 54.49 28.83
CA ASP A 10 -43.60 53.93 29.38
C ASP A 10 -43.75 52.41 29.63
N ARG A 11 -44.91 51.96 30.12
CA ARG A 11 -45.21 50.55 30.30
C ARG A 11 -45.32 49.81 28.96
N PHE A 12 -46.02 50.38 27.99
CA PHE A 12 -46.17 49.80 26.66
C PHE A 12 -44.83 49.63 25.94
N VAL A 13 -43.96 50.65 26.01
CA VAL A 13 -42.60 50.58 25.44
C VAL A 13 -41.79 49.49 26.13
N LYS A 14 -41.88 49.37 27.45
CA LYS A 14 -41.20 48.33 28.21
C LYS A 14 -41.67 46.92 27.82
N GLU A 15 -42.98 46.71 27.73
CA GLU A 15 -43.56 45.43 27.32
C GLU A 15 -43.17 45.05 25.88
N LEU A 16 -43.14 46.02 24.96
CA LEU A 16 -42.66 45.79 23.60
C LEU A 16 -41.17 45.43 23.55
N GLN A 17 -40.34 46.09 24.35
CA GLN A 17 -38.91 45.79 24.44
C GLN A 17 -38.69 44.37 24.97
N GLU A 18 -39.37 43.99 26.06
CA GLU A 18 -39.28 42.65 26.64
C GLU A 18 -39.76 41.57 25.66
N ALA A 19 -40.85 41.82 24.92
CA ALA A 19 -41.35 40.89 23.91
C ALA A 19 -40.36 40.73 22.74
N LEU A 20 -39.74 41.82 22.28
CA LEU A 20 -38.75 41.79 21.21
C LEU A 20 -37.47 41.06 21.66
N ASP A 21 -36.99 41.33 22.87
CA ASP A 21 -35.81 40.67 23.42
C ASP A 21 -36.05 39.17 23.58
N ALA A 22 -37.25 38.76 24.02
CA ALA A 22 -37.63 37.34 24.10
C ALA A 22 -37.66 36.65 22.73
N ASP A 23 -38.22 37.29 21.70
CA ASP A 23 -38.24 36.74 20.33
C ASP A 23 -36.82 36.59 19.76
N ILE A 24 -35.96 37.59 20.00
CA ILE A 24 -34.55 37.53 19.59
C ILE A 24 -33.84 36.35 20.27
N GLN A 25 -34.02 36.16 21.58
CA GLN A 25 -33.40 35.04 22.30
C GLN A 25 -33.93 33.69 21.84
N ASP A 26 -35.23 33.55 21.59
CA ASP A 26 -35.84 32.32 21.07
C ASP A 26 -35.27 31.96 19.69
N ARG A 27 -35.11 32.96 18.80
CA ARG A 27 -34.49 32.75 17.48
C ARG A 27 -33.04 32.31 17.59
N ILE A 28 -32.25 32.96 18.46
CA ILE A 28 -30.85 32.57 18.70
C ILE A 28 -30.77 31.15 19.26
N MET A 29 -31.66 30.78 20.17
CA MET A 29 -31.70 29.44 20.76
C MET A 29 -31.98 28.38 19.69
N LYS A 30 -33.02 28.57 18.89
CA LYS A 30 -33.38 27.66 17.78
C LYS A 30 -32.29 27.55 16.73
N GLU A 31 -31.64 28.66 16.40
CA GLU A 31 -30.53 28.66 15.44
C GLU A 31 -29.34 27.84 15.99
N ARG A 32 -28.99 28.00 17.26
CA ARG A 32 -27.92 27.21 17.89
C ARG A 32 -28.24 25.71 17.93
N GLU A 33 -29.47 25.35 18.27
CA GLU A 33 -29.92 23.95 18.25
C GLU A 33 -29.83 23.36 16.85
N MET A 34 -30.30 24.11 15.84
CA MET A 34 -30.23 23.69 14.45
C MET A 34 -28.79 23.54 13.97
N GLN A 35 -27.90 24.46 14.32
CA GLN A 35 -26.47 24.36 13.99
C GLN A 35 -25.82 23.15 14.66
N SER A 36 -26.14 22.88 15.93
CA SER A 36 -25.65 21.69 16.64
C SER A 36 -26.10 20.41 15.94
N TYR A 37 -27.36 20.35 15.50
CA TYR A 37 -27.89 19.20 14.77
C TYR A 37 -27.15 19.00 13.43
N ILE A 38 -26.92 20.07 12.67
CA ILE A 38 -26.20 19.99 11.39
C ILE A 38 -24.78 19.47 11.62
N GLN A 39 -24.06 20.00 12.60
CA GLN A 39 -22.69 19.56 12.91
C GLN A 39 -22.62 18.08 13.29
N GLU A 40 -23.57 17.59 14.08
CA GLU A 40 -23.66 16.17 14.44
C GLU A 40 -23.84 15.30 13.18
N ARG A 41 -24.74 15.72 12.28
CA ARG A 41 -25.02 15.02 11.02
C ARG A 41 -23.82 15.05 10.06
N GLU A 42 -23.13 16.18 9.97
CA GLU A 42 -21.90 16.30 9.18
C GLU A 42 -20.80 15.37 9.70
N ARG A 43 -20.65 15.27 11.03
CA ARG A 43 -19.71 14.34 11.65
C ARG A 43 -20.06 12.89 11.34
N GLU A 44 -21.32 12.53 11.51
CA GLU A 44 -21.84 11.20 11.19
C GLU A 44 -21.60 10.80 9.72
N VAL A 45 -21.75 11.75 8.79
CA VAL A 45 -21.48 11.53 7.37
C VAL A 45 -19.99 11.38 7.14
N ALA A 46 -19.16 12.25 7.72
CA ALA A 46 -17.70 12.19 7.59
C ALA A 46 -17.14 10.86 8.13
N GLU A 47 -17.64 10.35 9.24
CA GLU A 47 -17.24 9.05 9.80
C GLU A 47 -17.63 7.89 8.87
N ARG A 48 -18.85 7.90 8.33
CA ARG A 48 -19.30 6.88 7.36
C ARG A 48 -18.48 6.92 6.08
N GLU A 49 -18.19 8.12 5.56
CA GLU A 49 -17.34 8.28 4.38
C GLU A 49 -15.91 7.79 4.64
N ALA A 50 -15.33 8.11 5.80
CA ALA A 50 -14.00 7.64 6.18
C ALA A 50 -13.97 6.11 6.30
N ALA A 51 -14.99 5.51 6.93
CA ALA A 51 -15.11 4.06 7.05
C ALA A 51 -15.26 3.39 5.68
N TRP A 52 -16.08 3.96 4.79
CA TRP A 52 -16.27 3.45 3.44
C TRP A 52 -15.00 3.56 2.58
N LYS A 53 -14.29 4.70 2.63
CA LYS A 53 -13.00 4.89 1.94
C LYS A 53 -11.94 3.90 2.44
N ALA A 54 -11.86 3.68 3.75
CA ALA A 54 -10.93 2.71 4.33
C ALA A 54 -11.25 1.27 3.86
N GLU A 55 -12.53 0.92 3.78
CA GLU A 55 -12.96 -0.37 3.26
C GLU A 55 -12.64 -0.55 1.77
N LEU A 56 -12.88 0.48 0.96
CA LEU A 56 -12.54 0.47 -0.46
C LEU A 56 -11.02 0.27 -0.65
N SER A 57 -10.21 1.04 0.08
CA SER A 57 -8.74 0.92 0.03
C SER A 57 -8.27 -0.48 0.43
N ARG A 58 -8.86 -1.10 1.46
CA ARG A 58 -8.55 -2.49 1.82
C ARG A 58 -8.83 -3.46 0.67
N ARG A 59 -9.97 -3.32 -0.01
CA ARG A 59 -10.34 -4.18 -1.15
C ARG A 59 -9.38 -4.00 -2.31
N GLU A 60 -8.97 -2.77 -2.61
CA GLU A 60 -7.98 -2.49 -3.66
C GLU A 60 -6.63 -3.13 -3.33
N ILE A 61 -6.17 -3.02 -2.08
CA ILE A 61 -4.94 -3.68 -1.62
C ILE A 61 -5.04 -5.20 -1.75
N ILE A 62 -6.15 -5.81 -1.31
CA ILE A 62 -6.35 -7.27 -1.42
C ILE A 62 -6.32 -7.70 -2.88
N ASN A 63 -7.00 -6.98 -3.78
CA ASN A 63 -7.00 -7.27 -5.21
C ASN A 63 -5.58 -7.18 -5.80
N LEU A 64 -4.82 -6.14 -5.44
CA LEU A 64 -3.44 -6.00 -5.89
C LEU A 64 -2.56 -7.16 -5.40
N ILE A 65 -2.71 -7.56 -4.13
CA ILE A 65 -1.98 -8.70 -3.56
C ILE A 65 -2.29 -9.99 -4.34
N ILE A 66 -3.56 -10.26 -4.64
CA ILE A 66 -3.96 -11.45 -5.41
C ILE A 66 -3.29 -11.47 -6.79
N ILE A 67 -3.30 -10.34 -7.49
CA ILE A 67 -2.68 -10.22 -8.82
C ILE A 67 -1.16 -10.46 -8.73
N VAL A 68 -0.50 -9.84 -7.74
CA VAL A 68 0.94 -9.98 -7.53
C VAL A 68 1.31 -11.42 -7.16
N GLN A 69 0.55 -12.07 -6.28
CA GLN A 69 0.77 -13.48 -5.91
C GLN A 69 0.65 -14.41 -7.12
N ALA A 70 -0.34 -14.19 -7.99
CA ALA A 70 -0.48 -14.95 -9.22
C ALA A 70 0.72 -14.76 -10.16
N GLU A 71 1.23 -13.53 -10.27
CA GLU A 71 2.42 -13.24 -11.08
C GLU A 71 3.69 -13.86 -10.50
N ILE A 72 3.88 -13.80 -9.17
CA ILE A 72 4.99 -14.46 -8.48
C ILE A 72 4.97 -15.96 -8.77
N ALA A 73 3.81 -16.62 -8.61
CA ALA A 73 3.68 -18.05 -8.88
C ALA A 73 4.02 -18.42 -10.34
N ARG A 74 3.64 -17.58 -11.30
CA ARG A 74 4.05 -17.75 -12.72
C ARG A 74 5.56 -17.64 -12.90
N GLN A 75 6.19 -16.66 -12.26
CA GLN A 75 7.63 -16.44 -12.36
C GLN A 75 8.43 -17.57 -11.69
N GLU A 76 7.98 -18.02 -10.52
CA GLU A 76 8.58 -19.16 -9.81
C GLU A 76 8.51 -20.45 -10.63
N ALA A 77 7.37 -20.71 -11.28
CA ALA A 77 7.23 -21.87 -12.17
C ALA A 77 8.18 -21.79 -13.37
N ARG A 78 8.34 -20.60 -13.97
CA ARG A 78 9.29 -20.37 -15.07
C ARG A 78 10.74 -20.60 -14.63
N LEU A 79 11.14 -20.00 -13.51
CA LEU A 79 12.49 -20.15 -12.95
C LEU A 79 12.79 -21.59 -12.55
N LYS A 80 11.80 -22.32 -12.05
CA LYS A 80 11.95 -23.74 -11.72
C LYS A 80 12.30 -24.56 -12.96
N MET A 81 11.57 -24.37 -14.06
CA MET A 81 11.87 -25.05 -15.33
C MET A 81 13.25 -24.68 -15.88
N GLU A 82 13.59 -23.39 -15.85
CA GLU A 82 14.90 -22.91 -16.30
C GLU A 82 16.05 -23.52 -15.49
N ARG A 83 15.89 -23.57 -14.16
CA ARG A 83 16.85 -24.24 -13.26
C ARG A 83 16.97 -25.74 -13.57
N GLU A 84 15.86 -26.44 -13.78
CA GLU A 84 15.88 -27.86 -14.13
C GLU A 84 16.59 -28.10 -15.48
N ASN A 85 16.41 -27.22 -16.46
CA ASN A 85 17.12 -27.29 -17.74
C ASN A 85 18.62 -27.04 -17.58
N LEU A 86 19.00 -26.00 -16.84
CA LEU A 86 20.41 -25.70 -16.56
C LEU A 86 21.10 -26.81 -15.77
N GLU A 87 20.42 -27.48 -14.84
CA GLU A 87 21.01 -28.61 -14.13
C GLU A 87 21.23 -29.81 -15.07
N LYS A 88 20.34 -30.04 -16.04
CA LYS A 88 20.55 -31.06 -17.09
C LYS A 88 21.76 -30.69 -17.96
N GLU A 89 21.85 -29.46 -18.44
CA GLU A 89 23.00 -28.99 -19.23
C GLU A 89 24.32 -29.07 -18.45
N LYS A 90 24.30 -28.62 -17.20
CA LYS A 90 25.44 -28.73 -16.28
C LYS A 90 25.85 -30.19 -16.12
N SER A 91 24.92 -31.12 -15.93
CA SER A 91 25.28 -32.53 -15.78
C SER A 91 26.02 -33.10 -16.99
N VAL A 92 25.72 -32.61 -18.21
CA VAL A 92 26.44 -32.96 -19.45
C VAL A 92 27.82 -32.32 -19.48
N LEU A 93 27.96 -31.08 -19.00
CA LEU A 93 29.20 -30.31 -19.05
C LEU A 93 30.12 -30.51 -17.83
N MET A 94 29.64 -31.16 -16.76
CA MET A 94 30.45 -31.43 -15.58
C MET A 94 31.60 -32.35 -15.94
N GLY A 95 32.78 -31.92 -15.53
CA GLY A 95 34.01 -32.62 -15.78
C GLY A 95 35.01 -32.48 -14.64
N THR A 96 35.85 -33.50 -14.47
CA THR A 96 36.92 -33.53 -13.48
C THR A 96 38.26 -33.48 -14.20
N ALA A 97 39.10 -32.53 -13.83
CA ALA A 97 40.49 -32.49 -14.26
C ALA A 97 41.35 -33.21 -13.22
N LEU A 98 42.04 -34.28 -13.63
CA LEU A 98 43.01 -34.98 -12.79
C LEU A 98 44.41 -34.68 -13.34
N SER A 99 45.23 -34.03 -12.52
CA SER A 99 46.66 -33.96 -12.79
C SER A 99 47.28 -35.24 -12.25
N GLN A 100 47.61 -36.19 -13.13
CA GLN A 100 48.49 -37.28 -12.73
C GLN A 100 49.91 -36.75 -12.62
N ASP A 101 50.64 -37.15 -11.58
CA ASP A 101 52.08 -36.89 -11.40
C ASP A 101 52.93 -37.76 -12.37
N ASN A 102 52.49 -37.87 -13.62
CA ASN A 102 53.24 -38.54 -14.68
C ASN A 102 54.29 -37.55 -15.21
N GLN A 103 55.51 -38.05 -15.46
CA GLN A 103 56.68 -37.25 -15.88
C GLN A 103 56.49 -36.48 -17.20
N ASP A 104 55.43 -36.77 -17.95
CA ASP A 104 55.06 -36.15 -19.24
C ASP A 104 54.22 -34.86 -19.08
N GLY A 105 53.75 -34.53 -17.87
CA GLY A 105 53.05 -33.27 -17.58
C GLY A 105 51.71 -33.07 -18.31
N ALA A 106 51.16 -34.14 -18.90
CA ALA A 106 49.88 -34.15 -19.59
C ALA A 106 48.72 -34.08 -18.58
N LEU A 107 47.69 -33.28 -18.89
CA LEU A 107 46.49 -33.15 -18.07
C LEU A 107 45.40 -34.08 -18.61
N GLU A 108 44.82 -34.91 -17.76
CA GLU A 108 43.62 -35.69 -18.11
C GLU A 108 42.38 -34.95 -17.62
N ILE A 109 41.45 -34.69 -18.52
CA ILE A 109 40.13 -34.15 -18.18
C ILE A 109 39.07 -35.17 -18.57
N THR A 110 38.10 -35.37 -17.69
CA THR A 110 36.88 -36.09 -18.03
C THR A 110 35.79 -35.05 -18.16
N VAL A 111 35.05 -35.00 -19.27
CA VAL A 111 33.93 -34.06 -19.48
C VAL A 111 32.80 -34.86 -20.12
N GLY A 112 31.58 -34.77 -19.57
CA GLY A 112 30.42 -35.47 -20.14
C GLY A 112 30.54 -37.00 -20.22
N GLY A 113 31.37 -37.61 -19.35
CA GLY A 113 31.64 -39.05 -19.35
C GLY A 113 32.74 -39.50 -20.32
N GLU A 114 33.26 -38.60 -21.17
CA GLU A 114 34.36 -38.88 -22.08
C GLU A 114 35.71 -38.43 -21.50
N LYS A 115 36.77 -39.21 -21.74
CA LYS A 115 38.13 -38.90 -21.27
C LYS A 115 38.95 -38.26 -22.38
N TYR A 116 39.56 -37.13 -22.07
CA TYR A 116 40.44 -36.38 -22.94
C TYR A 116 41.82 -36.20 -22.30
N ARG A 117 42.89 -36.31 -23.11
CA ARG A 117 44.27 -36.05 -22.68
C ARG A 117 44.80 -34.78 -23.36
N CYS A 118 45.03 -33.75 -22.58
CA CYS A 118 45.63 -32.51 -23.03
C CYS A 118 47.15 -32.59 -22.91
N LEU A 119 47.82 -32.71 -24.05
CA LEU A 119 49.28 -32.64 -24.12
C LEU A 119 49.70 -31.17 -23.95
N ARG A 120 50.59 -30.89 -22.99
CA ARG A 120 51.24 -29.56 -22.93
C ARG A 120 52.23 -29.47 -24.07
N PHE A 121 52.07 -28.46 -24.93
CA PHE A 121 53.18 -28.04 -25.80
C PHE A 121 54.26 -27.42 -24.93
N SER A 122 55.39 -28.11 -24.78
CA SER A 122 56.61 -27.52 -24.26
C SER A 122 56.99 -26.36 -25.17
N LYS A 123 56.86 -25.10 -24.72
CA LYS A 123 57.49 -24.00 -25.45
C LYS A 123 58.98 -24.31 -25.53
N ALA A 124 59.52 -24.39 -26.75
CA ALA A 124 60.95 -24.52 -26.96
C ALA A 124 61.64 -23.41 -26.16
N LYS A 125 62.54 -23.78 -25.24
CA LYS A 125 63.42 -22.81 -24.60
C LYS A 125 64.26 -22.18 -25.72
N LYS A 126 64.20 -20.85 -25.82
CA LYS A 126 65.12 -20.07 -26.68
C LYS A 126 66.56 -20.34 -26.29
#